data_AF-A0A358X6A1-F1
#
_entry.id   AF-A0A358X6A1-F1
#
_cell.length_a   1.000
_cell.length_b   1.000
_cell.length_c   1.000
_cell.angle_alpha   90.00
_cell.angle_beta   90.00
_cell.angle_gamma   90.00
#
_symmetry.space_group_name_H-M   'P 1'
#
loop_
_entity.id
_entity.type
_entity.pdbx_description
1 polymer ?
#
loop_
_entity_poly.entity_id
_entity_poly.type
_entity_poly.pdbx_seq_one_letter_code
_entity_poly.pdbx_strand_id
1 'polypeptide(L)' 'MRIALVTPVFYPYAAGMSRVVEHEARILARAGHMVHVFTPRFKHAHAALEEKDGYTIHRMRPLFSYGNAAVVIQLEHVA' A
#
# COMPACT_ATOMS: atom_id res chain seq x y z
N MET A 1 14.57 6.07 -8.45
CA MET A 1 14.79 4.67 -8.00
C MET A 1 13.45 3.95 -7.92
N ARG A 2 13.44 2.62 -7.76
CA ARG A 2 12.22 1.84 -7.47
C ARG A 2 12.12 1.64 -5.96
N ILE A 3 11.01 2.03 -5.34
CA ILE A 3 10.81 2.01 -3.88
C ILE A 3 9.53 1.24 -3.55
N ALA A 4 9.64 0.29 -2.61
CA ALA A 4 8.50 -0.44 -2.08
C ALA A 4 8.23 -0.01 -0.63
N LEU A 5 7.04 0.54 -0.38
CA LEU A 5 6.56 0.88 0.95
C LEU A 5 5.56 -0.19 1.40
N VAL A 6 5.94 -1.02 2.36
CA VAL A 6 5.10 -2.13 2.84
C VAL A 6 4.46 -1.74 4.17
N THR A 7 3.13 -1.74 4.23
CA THR A 7 2.40 -1.31 5.43
C THR A 7 1.19 -2.19 5.73
N PRO A 8 0.95 -2.56 7.00
CA PRO A 8 -0.19 -3.38 7.39
C PRO A 8 -1.53 -2.66 7.20
N VAL A 9 -1.53 -1.33 7.18
CA VAL A 9 -2.73 -0.51 6.98
C VAL A 9 -2.45 0.68 6.09
N PHE A 10 -3.40 1.00 5.22
CA PHE A 10 -3.28 2.14 4.31
C PHE A 10 -4.65 2.72 3.97
N TYR A 11 -4.66 3.89 3.30
CA TYR A 11 -5.85 4.57 2.80
C TYR A 11 -6.91 3.57 2.28
N PRO A 12 -8.21 3.70 2.58
CA PRO A 12 -8.87 4.81 3.29
C PRO A 12 -8.78 4.73 4.82
N TYR A 13 -8.06 3.77 5.40
CA TYR A 13 -7.85 3.72 6.83
C TYR A 13 -6.95 4.89 7.26
N ALA A 14 -7.46 5.82 8.07
CA ALA A 14 -6.78 7.06 8.43
C ALA A 14 -6.21 7.02 9.87
N ALA A 15 -5.07 6.36 10.06
CA ALA A 15 -4.36 6.26 11.32
C ALA A 15 -2.90 6.74 11.18
N GLY A 16 -2.11 6.63 12.25
CA GLY A 16 -0.72 7.11 12.24
C GLY A 16 0.13 6.49 11.13
N MET A 17 0.18 5.16 11.06
CA MET A 17 0.97 4.45 10.04
C MET A 17 0.56 4.80 8.60
N SER A 18 -0.74 4.93 8.32
CA SER A 18 -1.17 5.26 6.96
C SER A 18 -0.82 6.69 6.56
N ARG A 19 -0.87 7.65 7.49
CA ARG A 19 -0.46 9.04 7.24
C ARG A 19 1.04 9.17 6.96
N VAL A 20 1.88 8.44 7.70
CA VAL A 20 3.34 8.44 7.47
C VAL A 20 3.64 7.91 6.07
N VAL A 21 3.11 6.73 5.73
CA VAL A 21 3.35 6.11 4.42
C VAL A 21 2.78 6.96 3.28
N GLU A 22 1.62 7.59 3.46
CA GLU A 22 1.04 8.48 2.45
C GLU A 22 1.92 9.72 2.22
N HIS A 23 2.45 10.32 3.29
CA HIS A 23 3.34 11.46 3.20
C HIS A 23 4.65 11.09 2.48
N GLU A 24 5.28 9.98 2.88
CA GLU A 24 6.51 9.47 2.26
C GLU A 24 6.30 9.12 0.79
N ALA A 25 5.25 8.35 0.48
CA ALA A 25 4.94 7.95 -0.89
C ALA A 25 4.80 9.15 -1.82
N ARG A 26 4.07 10.18 -1.35
CA ARG A 26 3.84 11.40 -2.10
C ARG A 26 5.11 12.21 -2.33
N ILE A 27 5.96 12.37 -1.32
CA ILE A 27 7.22 13.14 -1.47
C ILE A 27 8.19 12.39 -2.38
N LEU A 28 8.34 11.08 -2.20
CA LEU A 28 9.23 10.26 -3.03
C LEU A 28 8.77 10.20 -4.49
N ALA A 29 7.46 10.10 -4.73
CA ALA A 29 6.90 10.16 -6.08
C ALA A 29 7.18 11.53 -6.74
N ARG A 30 6.98 12.64 -6.02
CA ARG A 30 7.30 14.00 -6.50
C ARG A 30 8.79 14.21 -6.77
N ALA A 31 9.66 13.49 -6.06
CA ALA A 31 11.10 13.47 -6.32
C ALA A 31 11.49 12.63 -7.56
N GLY A 32 10.51 12.09 -8.31
CA GLY A 32 10.76 11.32 -9.53
C GLY A 32 11.09 9.85 -9.28
N HIS A 33 10.75 9.30 -8.12
CA HIS A 33 10.91 7.88 -7.85
C HIS A 33 9.67 7.09 -8.24
N MET A 34 9.87 5.84 -8.67
CA MET A 34 8.79 4.89 -8.93
C MET A 34 8.42 4.23 -7.60
N VAL A 35 7.30 4.67 -7.02
CA VAL A 35 6.88 4.25 -5.68
C VAL A 35 5.70 3.28 -5.78
N HIS A 36 5.84 2.15 -5.09
CA HIS A 36 4.78 1.17 -4.92
C HIS A 36 4.47 0.99 -3.43
N VAL A 37 3.21 1.13 -3.05
CA VAL A 37 2.71 0.86 -1.70
C VAL A 37 2.06 -0.52 -1.70
N PHE A 38 2.52 -1.40 -0.84
CA PHE A 38 1.96 -2.74 -0.67
C PHE A 38 1.22 -2.82 0.67
N THR A 39 -0.05 -3.21 0.62
CA THR A 39 -0.89 -3.26 1.82
C THR A 39 -1.93 -4.38 1.74
N PRO A 40 -2.40 -4.94 2.86
CA PRO A 40 -3.47 -5.93 2.84
C PRO A 40 -4.81 -5.37 2.34
N ARG A 41 -5.55 -6.20 1.61
CA ARG A 41 -6.92 -5.93 1.16
C ARG A 41 -7.93 -6.50 2.16
N PHE A 42 -8.23 -5.76 3.21
CA PHE A 42 -9.20 -6.18 4.24
C PHE A 42 -10.67 -6.15 3.78
N LYS A 43 -11.02 -5.31 2.80
CA LYS A 43 -12.38 -5.19 2.26
C LYS A 43 -12.39 -5.52 0.77
N HIS A 44 -13.31 -6.38 0.34
CA HIS A 44 -13.49 -6.75 -1.07
C HIS A 44 -13.80 -5.55 -1.98
N ALA A 45 -14.46 -4.53 -1.44
CA ALA A 45 -14.79 -3.30 -2.16
C ALA A 45 -13.56 -2.43 -2.51
N HIS A 46 -12.40 -2.67 -1.89
CA HIS A 46 -11.19 -1.93 -2.24
C HIS A 46 -10.60 -2.49 -3.54
N ALA A 47 -10.19 -1.61 -4.45
CA ALA A 47 -9.49 -2.00 -5.67
C ALA A 47 -8.20 -2.76 -5.33
N ALA A 48 -7.88 -3.81 -6.09
CA ALA A 48 -6.63 -4.55 -5.91
C ALA A 48 -5.40 -3.74 -6.33
N LEU A 49 -5.57 -2.82 -7.29
CA LEU A 49 -4.56 -1.92 -7.81
C LEU A 49 -5.18 -0.53 -7.97
N GLU A 50 -4.46 0.51 -7.55
CA GLU A 50 -4.91 1.90 -7.63
C GLU A 50 -3.71 2.83 -7.84
N GLU A 51 -3.84 3.87 -8.67
CA GLU A 51 -2.86 4.95 -8.76
C GLU A 51 -3.33 6.17 -7.97
N LYS A 52 -2.43 6.76 -7.20
CA LYS A 52 -2.73 7.92 -6.37
C LYS A 52 -1.51 8.82 -6.25
N ASP A 53 -1.69 10.12 -6.53
CA ASP A 53 -0.68 11.16 -6.27
C ASP A 53 0.75 10.81 -6.77
N GLY A 54 0.84 10.09 -7.90
CA GLY A 54 2.11 9.67 -8.53
C GLY A 54 2.72 8.36 -8.01
N TYR A 55 2.04 7.63 -7.13
CA TYR A 55 2.45 6.30 -6.66
C TYR A 55 1.36 5.25 -6.90
N THR A 56 1.75 3.97 -6.94
CA THR A 56 0.82 2.85 -7.15
C THR A 56 0.57 2.10 -5.85
N ILE A 57 -0.67 1.74 -5.57
CA ILE A 57 -1.10 0.99 -4.39
C ILE A 57 -1.48 -0.42 -4.84
N HIS A 58 -0.79 -1.42 -4.29
CA HIS A 58 -1.04 -2.85 -4.46
C HIS A 58 -1.73 -3.39 -3.20
N ARG A 59 -2.99 -3.82 -3.33
CA ARG A 59 -3.77 -4.39 -2.22
C ARG A 59 -3.85 -5.90 -2.34
N MET A 60 -3.08 -6.57 -1.50
CA MET A 60 -2.90 -8.02 -1.55
C MET A 60 -3.92 -8.73 -0.66
N ARG A 61 -4.50 -9.84 -1.15
CA ARG A 61 -5.41 -10.64 -0.32
C ARG A 61 -4.59 -11.35 0.77
N PRO A 62 -4.88 -11.12 2.06
CA PRO A 62 -4.18 -11.82 3.12
C PRO A 62 -4.63 -13.29 3.18
N LEU A 63 -3.70 -14.19 3.54
CA LEU A 63 -4.03 -15.58 3.86
C LEU A 63 -4.75 -15.70 5.21
N PHE A 64 -4.35 -14.84 6.15
CA PHE A 64 -4.94 -14.74 7.47
C PHE A 64 -4.90 -13.28 7.93
N SER A 65 -5.91 -12.84 8.66
CA SER A 65 -5.95 -11.51 9.25
C SER A 65 -6.61 -11.53 10.62
N TYR A 66 -6.06 -10.76 11.56
CA TYR A 66 -6.65 -10.52 12.86
C TYR A 66 -6.57 -9.02 13.19
N GLY A 67 -7.72 -8.36 13.25
CA GLY A 67 -7.79 -6.89 13.32
C GLY A 67 -7.07 -6.25 12.12
N ASN A 68 -6.08 -5.40 12.40
CA ASN A 68 -5.27 -4.70 11.40
C ASN A 68 -3.99 -5.45 11.01
N ALA A 69 -3.76 -6.64 11.56
CA ALA A 69 -2.63 -7.48 11.20
C ALA A 69 -3.03 -8.47 10.10
N ALA A 70 -2.12 -8.75 9.17
CA ALA A 70 -2.36 -9.69 8.10
C ALA A 70 -1.08 -10.45 7.70
N VAL A 71 -1.23 -11.72 7.37
CA VAL A 71 -0.19 -12.55 6.76
C VAL A 71 -0.35 -12.48 5.25
N VAL A 72 0.65 -11.92 4.58
CA VAL A 72 0.77 -11.90 3.13
C VAL A 72 2.10 -12.52 2.76
N ILE A 73 2.08 -13.63 2.03
CA ILE A 73 3.28 -14.43 1.76
C ILE A 73 4.05 -13.96 0.52
N GLN A 74 3.44 -13.15 -0.33
CA GLN A 74 4.00 -12.72 -1.60
C GLN A 74 3.64 -11.26 -1.88
N LEU A 75 4.65 -10.46 -2.26
CA LEU A 75 4.45 -9.15 -2.86
C LEU A 75 4.22 -9.34 -4.36
N GLU A 76 3.01 -9.10 -4.83
CA GLU A 76 2.68 -9.22 -6.25
C GLU A 76 2.84 -7.85 -6.91
N HIS A 77 3.75 -7.75 -7.88
CA HIS A 77 3.87 -6.57 -8.73
C HIS A 77 3.03 -6.82 -9.99
N VAL A 78 1.85 -6.22 -10.05
CA VAL A 78 1.04 -6.26 -11.28
C VAL A 78 1.67 -5.29 -12.28
N ALA A 79 2.27 -5.85 -13.32
CA ALA A 79 2.98 -5.15 -14.39
C ALA A 79 2.02 -4.56 -15.44
#